data_AF-A0A178AKK0-F1
#
_entry.id   AF-A0A178AKK0-F1
#
_cell.length_a   1.000
_cell.length_b   1.000
_cell.length_c   1.000
_cell.angle_alpha   90.00
_cell.angle_beta   90.00
_cell.angle_gamma   90.00
#
_symmetry.space_group_name_H-M   'P 1'
#
loop_
_entity.id
_entity.type
_entity.pdbx_description
1 polymer ?
#
loop_
_entity_poly.entity_id
_entity_poly.type
_entity_poly.pdbx_seq_one_letter_code
_entity_poly.pdbx_strand_id
1 'polypeptide(L)'
;MRFTAVALLSLVSGAFAGNCGPENGNAKCAQNECCSQYGWCGTTVDHCDAATCLKAFSGSQSSCKPPTPTTMRTSPATKTTFPTAVPDIDVCGHAQGGVTCPGAGANGYFYRCCSSAGHCGPKNDIQDQNIYCGDGCQAGFGKCNNMAKPAEPAEEQGVSGEGETCGPIVNKKCGNGLCCSGSNFCGSGEDFCGAANWCQSKWGRCN
;
A
#
# COMPACT_ATOMS: atom_id res chain seq x y z
N MET A 1 -8.40 66.52 -23.55
CA MET A 1 -7.21 65.97 -22.88
C MET A 1 -7.64 64.72 -22.14
N ARG A 2 -7.05 63.57 -22.50
CA ARG A 2 -7.36 62.24 -21.98
C ARG A 2 -6.47 61.99 -20.76
N PHE A 3 -7.02 61.55 -19.65
CA PHE A 3 -6.25 60.82 -18.63
C PHE A 3 -7.12 59.71 -18.05
N THR A 4 -7.02 58.55 -18.69
CA THR A 4 -7.48 57.26 -18.16
C THR A 4 -6.53 56.85 -17.04
N ALA A 5 -7.03 56.77 -15.81
CA ALA A 5 -6.31 56.17 -14.68
C ALA A 5 -6.41 54.64 -14.79
N VAL A 6 -5.32 54.00 -15.20
CA VAL A 6 -5.17 52.54 -15.16
C VAL A 6 -4.65 52.17 -13.78
N ALA A 7 -5.51 51.59 -12.94
CA ALA A 7 -5.11 51.00 -11.68
C ALA A 7 -4.37 49.67 -11.97
N LEU A 8 -3.06 49.69 -11.74
CA LEU A 8 -2.20 48.51 -11.82
C LEU A 8 -2.52 47.57 -10.65
N LEU A 9 -3.19 46.44 -10.95
CA LEU A 9 -3.26 45.31 -10.04
C LEU A 9 -1.87 44.64 -9.96
N SER A 10 -1.16 44.87 -8.86
CA SER A 10 0.06 44.15 -8.53
C SER A 10 -0.29 42.72 -8.13
N LEU A 11 -0.15 41.78 -9.07
CA LEU A 11 -0.07 40.35 -8.77
C LEU A 11 1.26 40.09 -8.06
N VAL A 12 1.23 40.03 -6.73
CA VAL A 12 2.34 39.47 -5.95
C VAL A 12 2.32 37.97 -6.19
N SER A 13 3.14 37.51 -7.14
CA SER A 13 3.47 36.10 -7.28
C SER A 13 4.21 35.67 -6.01
N GLY A 14 3.51 34.97 -5.12
CA GLY A 14 4.15 34.27 -4.00
C GLY A 14 5.09 33.22 -4.56
N ALA A 15 6.39 33.55 -4.63
CA ALA A 15 7.42 32.55 -4.73
C ALA A 15 7.32 31.72 -3.45
N PHE A 16 6.80 30.50 -3.55
CA PHE A 16 6.92 29.51 -2.49
C PHE A 16 8.42 29.20 -2.34
N ALA A 17 9.11 29.97 -1.49
CA ALA A 17 10.50 29.75 -1.19
C ALA A 17 10.61 28.39 -0.50
N GLY A 18 11.24 27.42 -1.17
CA GLY A 18 11.58 26.16 -0.55
C GLY A 18 12.51 26.40 0.65
N ASN A 19 12.52 25.45 1.58
CA ASN A 19 13.22 25.56 2.86
C ASN A 19 14.51 24.70 2.92
N CYS A 20 14.84 23.96 1.86
CA CYS A 20 16.09 23.17 1.78
C CYS A 20 16.58 22.96 0.34
N GLY A 21 17.84 22.53 0.19
CA GLY A 21 18.38 22.17 -1.13
C GLY A 21 19.24 23.25 -1.79
N PRO A 22 19.82 22.94 -2.97
CA PRO A 22 20.80 23.80 -3.62
C PRO A 22 20.19 25.14 -4.10
N GLU A 23 18.91 25.13 -4.46
CA GLU A 23 18.18 26.34 -4.87
C GLU A 23 17.81 27.25 -3.69
N ASN A 24 17.87 26.72 -2.46
CA ASN A 24 17.52 27.43 -1.23
C ASN A 24 18.77 27.70 -0.38
N GLY A 25 19.85 28.12 -1.03
CA GLY A 25 21.10 28.49 -0.35
C GLY A 25 21.79 27.32 0.35
N ASN A 26 21.60 26.09 -0.14
CA ASN A 26 22.12 24.86 0.46
C ASN A 26 21.59 24.60 1.89
N ALA A 27 20.42 25.15 2.23
CA ALA A 27 19.78 24.93 3.52
C ALA A 27 19.48 23.44 3.76
N LYS A 28 19.58 23.02 5.03
CA LYS A 28 19.34 21.64 5.47
C LYS A 28 18.10 21.56 6.35
N CYS A 29 17.36 20.46 6.20
CA CYS A 29 16.20 20.17 7.04
C CYS A 29 16.56 19.78 8.47
N ALA A 30 15.56 19.79 9.35
CA ALA A 30 15.72 19.33 10.74
C ALA A 30 16.13 17.85 10.79
N GLN A 31 16.63 17.41 11.95
CA GLN A 31 17.35 16.16 12.11
C GLN A 31 16.63 14.91 11.54
N ASN A 32 15.30 14.86 11.62
CA ASN A 32 14.48 13.73 11.17
C ASN A 32 13.74 13.98 9.83
N GLU A 33 13.96 15.12 9.19
CA GLU A 33 13.24 15.53 7.98
C GLU A 33 14.09 15.33 6.72
N CYS A 34 13.44 14.91 5.64
CA CYS A 34 14.04 14.78 4.32
C CYS A 34 13.78 16.04 3.52
N CYS A 35 14.77 16.42 2.72
CA CYS A 35 14.63 17.45 1.71
C CYS A 35 14.10 16.80 0.43
N SER A 36 12.90 17.14 0.00
CA SER A 36 12.31 16.63 -1.23
C SER A 36 13.05 17.15 -2.47
N GLN A 37 12.83 16.52 -3.62
CA GLN A 37 13.35 17.02 -4.91
C GLN A 37 12.88 18.45 -5.25
N TYR A 38 11.79 18.92 -4.60
CA TYR A 38 11.23 20.25 -4.79
C TYR A 38 11.75 21.28 -3.78
N GLY A 39 12.73 20.91 -2.94
CA GLY A 39 13.34 21.81 -1.97
C GLY A 39 12.49 22.07 -0.73
N TRP A 40 11.65 21.11 -0.35
CA TRP A 40 10.81 21.17 0.86
C TRP A 40 11.23 20.13 1.91
N CYS A 41 11.25 20.52 3.18
CA CYS A 41 11.46 19.65 4.32
C CYS A 41 10.17 18.98 4.74
N GLY A 42 10.24 17.67 4.96
CA GLY A 42 9.14 16.90 5.53
C GLY A 42 9.56 15.48 5.87
N THR A 43 8.68 14.74 6.53
CA THR A 43 8.93 13.36 6.94
C THR A 43 8.11 12.33 6.15
N THR A 44 7.30 12.78 5.19
CA THR A 44 6.45 11.89 4.38
C THR A 44 7.25 11.21 3.27
N VAL A 45 6.69 10.16 2.67
CA VAL A 45 7.32 9.47 1.53
C VAL A 45 7.68 10.42 0.39
N ASP A 46 6.81 11.39 0.05
CA ASP A 46 7.10 12.33 -1.03
C ASP A 46 8.33 13.23 -0.77
N HIS A 47 8.70 13.38 0.50
CA HIS A 47 9.89 14.12 0.92
C HIS A 47 11.11 13.20 1.08
N CYS A 48 10.86 11.96 1.50
CA CYS A 48 11.87 10.98 1.90
C CYS A 48 12.12 9.85 0.90
N ASP A 49 11.46 9.87 -0.26
CA ASP A 49 11.62 8.86 -1.30
C ASP A 49 13.09 8.76 -1.70
N ALA A 50 13.65 7.55 -1.54
CA ALA A 50 15.08 7.28 -1.70
C ALA A 50 15.63 7.58 -3.10
N ALA A 51 14.77 7.63 -4.12
CA ALA A 51 15.16 7.90 -5.49
C ALA A 51 15.20 9.41 -5.80
N THR A 52 14.44 10.22 -5.05
CA THR A 52 14.21 11.63 -5.37
C THR A 52 14.66 12.61 -4.27
N CYS A 53 14.76 12.17 -3.02
CA CYS A 53 15.13 13.03 -1.92
C CYS A 53 16.59 13.53 -2.01
N LEU A 54 16.78 14.80 -1.65
CA LEU A 54 18.07 15.49 -1.67
C LEU A 54 18.85 15.19 -0.39
N LYS A 55 19.53 14.03 -0.36
CA LYS A 55 20.23 13.51 0.82
C LYS A 55 21.22 14.49 1.47
N ALA A 56 21.99 15.22 0.67
CA ALA A 56 22.98 16.18 1.18
C ALA A 56 22.34 17.32 1.99
N PHE A 57 21.05 17.56 1.78
CA PHE A 57 20.26 18.66 2.35
C PHE A 57 19.18 18.15 3.32
N SER A 58 19.14 16.84 3.57
CA SER A 58 18.25 16.21 4.54
C SER A 58 18.90 16.14 5.93
N GLY A 59 18.08 15.97 6.97
CA GLY A 59 18.53 15.79 8.34
C GLY A 59 19.41 14.54 8.51
N SER A 60 20.32 14.57 9.49
CA SER A 60 21.28 13.49 9.72
C SER A 60 20.66 12.16 10.15
N GLN A 61 19.41 12.16 10.64
CA GLN A 61 18.61 10.99 11.01
C GLN A 61 17.41 10.77 10.07
N SER A 62 17.36 11.51 8.95
CA SER A 62 16.28 11.36 7.96
C SER A 62 16.32 10.01 7.25
N SER A 63 15.16 9.56 6.77
CA SER A 63 15.02 8.31 6.01
C SER A 63 15.45 8.42 4.54
N CYS A 64 15.97 9.58 4.13
CA CYS A 64 16.53 9.83 2.80
C CYS A 64 17.86 9.08 2.60
N LYS A 65 17.79 7.77 2.40
CA LYS A 65 18.93 6.86 2.22
C LYS A 65 18.88 6.26 0.81
N PRO A 66 20.04 6.11 0.12
CA PRO A 66 20.05 5.49 -1.21
C PRO A 66 19.40 4.09 -1.17
N PRO A 67 18.79 3.63 -2.29
CA PRO A 67 18.23 2.30 -2.37
C PRO A 67 19.34 1.31 -2.02
N THR A 68 19.18 0.64 -0.88
CA THR A 68 19.99 -0.55 -0.59
C THR A 68 19.40 -1.62 -1.51
N PRO A 69 20.18 -2.24 -2.42
CA PRO A 69 19.63 -3.26 -3.30
C PRO A 69 19.02 -4.35 -2.43
N THR A 70 17.69 -4.44 -2.44
CA THR A 70 16.97 -5.47 -1.72
C THR A 70 17.18 -6.75 -2.51
N THR A 71 18.28 -7.44 -2.24
CA THR A 71 18.38 -8.86 -2.62
C THR A 71 17.27 -9.55 -1.85
N MET A 72 16.30 -10.14 -2.56
CA MET A 72 15.34 -11.05 -1.94
C MET A 72 16.15 -12.14 -1.24
N ARG A 73 16.25 -12.05 0.08
CA ARG A 73 16.91 -13.06 0.90
C ARG A 73 15.95 -14.24 0.97
N THR A 74 16.14 -15.22 0.10
CA THR A 74 15.62 -16.57 0.29
C THR A 74 16.18 -17.09 1.61
N SER A 75 15.38 -17.01 2.66
CA SER A 75 15.72 -17.56 3.96
C SER A 75 15.64 -19.09 3.90
N PRO A 76 16.62 -19.83 4.45
CA PRO A 76 16.56 -21.29 4.47
C PRO A 76 15.34 -21.76 5.27
N ALA A 77 14.60 -22.70 4.68
CA ALA A 77 13.43 -23.33 5.27
C ALA A 77 13.80 -23.97 6.61
N THR A 78 13.38 -23.35 7.72
CA THR A 78 13.46 -23.94 9.04
C THR A 78 12.04 -24.35 9.44
N LYS A 79 11.82 -25.65 9.61
CA LYS A 79 10.59 -26.18 10.22
C LYS A 79 10.53 -25.66 11.67
N THR A 80 9.42 -25.05 12.08
CA THR A 80 8.71 -25.19 13.38
C THR A 80 7.82 -23.96 13.65
N THR A 81 6.57 -24.24 14.01
CA THR A 81 5.48 -23.32 14.45
C THR A 81 5.04 -22.25 13.46
N PHE A 82 3.96 -22.57 12.76
CA PHE A 82 3.21 -21.67 11.90
C PHE A 82 2.43 -20.63 12.73
N PRO A 83 2.20 -19.42 12.20
CA PRO A 83 1.43 -18.41 12.91
C PRO A 83 -0.01 -18.89 13.06
N THR A 84 -0.54 -18.82 14.29
CA THR A 84 -1.95 -19.07 14.62
C THR A 84 -2.88 -17.98 14.06
N ALA A 85 -2.31 -16.96 13.41
CA ALA A 85 -2.98 -15.79 12.87
C ALA A 85 -2.58 -15.55 11.40
N VAL A 86 -3.46 -14.90 10.66
CA VAL A 86 -3.23 -14.45 9.29
C VAL A 86 -2.03 -13.49 9.24
N PRO A 87 -1.05 -13.66 8.33
CA PRO A 87 0.05 -12.71 8.15
C PRO A 87 -0.44 -11.29 7.79
N ASP A 88 0.11 -10.25 8.43
CA ASP A 88 -0.18 -8.83 8.15
C ASP A 88 0.42 -8.37 6.79
N ILE A 89 -0.07 -8.94 5.69
CA ILE A 89 0.38 -8.62 4.33
C ILE A 89 -0.40 -7.46 3.70
N ASP A 90 -1.37 -6.91 4.41
CA ASP A 90 -2.30 -5.91 3.90
C ASP A 90 -2.09 -4.52 4.47
N VAL A 91 -1.07 -4.26 5.26
CA VAL A 91 -0.87 -2.92 5.86
C VAL A 91 -0.26 -1.96 4.82
N CYS A 92 -0.81 -0.75 4.71
CA CYS A 92 -0.38 0.25 3.73
C CYS A 92 -0.56 1.69 4.21
N GLY A 93 0.01 2.63 3.46
CA GLY A 93 -0.26 4.05 3.64
C GLY A 93 0.86 4.80 4.37
N HIS A 94 0.71 6.12 4.41
CA HIS A 94 1.67 7.03 5.04
C HIS A 94 1.90 6.73 6.52
N ALA A 95 0.86 6.30 7.25
CA ALA A 95 0.94 5.92 8.66
C ALA A 95 1.78 4.65 8.89
N GLN A 96 2.03 3.88 7.83
CA GLN A 96 2.68 2.56 7.89
C GLN A 96 4.06 2.60 7.23
N GLY A 97 4.78 3.71 7.38
CA GLY A 97 6.09 3.90 6.76
C GLY A 97 6.05 4.05 5.24
N GLY A 98 4.88 4.36 4.68
CA GLY A 98 4.70 4.59 3.25
C GLY A 98 4.65 3.31 2.41
N VAL A 99 4.28 2.18 3.02
CA VAL A 99 4.10 0.90 2.32
C VAL A 99 2.98 1.04 1.29
N THR A 100 3.23 0.54 0.08
CA THR A 100 2.28 0.56 -1.03
C THR A 100 1.67 -0.81 -1.25
N CYS A 101 0.43 -0.81 -1.73
CA CYS A 101 -0.31 -2.01 -2.06
C CYS A 101 0.19 -2.63 -3.36
N PRO A 102 0.64 -3.91 -3.36
CA PRO A 102 1.33 -4.50 -4.50
C PRO A 102 0.39 -4.80 -5.68
N GLY A 103 -0.90 -5.02 -5.41
CA GLY A 103 -1.81 -5.63 -6.37
C GLY A 103 -1.52 -7.13 -6.57
N ALA A 104 -2.55 -7.94 -6.76
CA ALA A 104 -2.43 -9.37 -7.02
C ALA A 104 -3.57 -9.89 -7.91
N GLY A 105 -3.36 -11.09 -8.46
CA GLY A 105 -4.29 -11.75 -9.37
C GLY A 105 -4.50 -11.01 -10.69
N ALA A 106 -5.60 -11.30 -11.37
CA ALA A 106 -5.91 -10.75 -12.68
C ALA A 106 -5.86 -9.21 -12.68
N ASN A 107 -5.01 -8.65 -13.53
CA ASN A 107 -4.77 -7.20 -13.68
C ASN A 107 -4.38 -6.47 -12.39
N GLY A 108 -3.89 -7.20 -11.37
CA GLY A 108 -3.62 -6.64 -10.05
C GLY A 108 -4.87 -6.05 -9.41
N TYR A 109 -6.01 -6.73 -9.51
CA TYR A 109 -7.27 -6.29 -8.92
C TYR A 109 -7.28 -6.44 -7.41
N PHE A 110 -6.77 -7.55 -6.89
CA PHE A 110 -6.77 -7.78 -5.45
C PHE A 110 -5.64 -7.00 -4.78
N TYR A 111 -5.78 -6.60 -3.51
CA TYR A 111 -4.76 -5.88 -2.74
C TYR A 111 -4.20 -4.64 -3.46
N ARG A 112 -5.02 -3.90 -4.20
CA ARG A 112 -4.53 -2.82 -5.09
C ARG A 112 -4.74 -1.43 -4.50
N CYS A 113 -5.78 -1.25 -3.71
CA CYS A 113 -6.19 0.01 -3.13
C CYS A 113 -5.76 0.06 -1.68
N CYS A 114 -5.21 1.19 -1.26
CA CYS A 114 -4.89 1.42 0.14
C CYS A 114 -6.05 2.20 0.76
N SER A 115 -6.82 1.58 1.64
CA SER A 115 -7.98 2.22 2.27
C SER A 115 -7.57 3.37 3.18
N SER A 116 -8.55 4.19 3.60
CA SER A 116 -8.34 5.22 4.62
C SER A 116 -7.84 4.66 5.95
N ALA A 117 -8.15 3.39 6.24
CA ALA A 117 -7.69 2.68 7.44
C ALA A 117 -6.26 2.11 7.30
N GLY A 118 -5.62 2.25 6.14
CA GLY A 118 -4.28 1.72 5.91
C GLY A 118 -4.25 0.22 5.64
N HIS A 119 -5.28 -0.28 4.96
CA HIS A 119 -5.35 -1.69 4.55
C HIS A 119 -5.48 -1.85 3.03
N CYS A 120 -4.76 -2.81 2.46
CA CYS A 120 -4.80 -3.18 1.07
C CYS A 120 -6.00 -4.07 0.77
N GLY A 121 -6.74 -3.69 -0.27
CA GLY A 121 -7.82 -4.52 -0.78
C GLY A 121 -8.32 -4.10 -2.17
N PRO A 122 -9.42 -4.69 -2.64
CA PRO A 122 -10.13 -5.82 -2.01
C PRO A 122 -9.25 -7.07 -1.94
N LYS A 123 -9.35 -7.87 -0.88
CA LYS A 123 -8.45 -9.04 -0.72
C LYS A 123 -8.94 -10.26 -1.49
N ASN A 124 -10.24 -10.37 -1.71
CA ASN A 124 -10.88 -11.46 -2.41
C ASN A 124 -12.12 -10.95 -3.15
N ASP A 125 -12.89 -11.88 -3.70
CA ASP A 125 -13.98 -11.57 -4.60
C ASP A 125 -15.28 -11.24 -3.86
N ILE A 126 -15.37 -11.50 -2.56
CA ILE A 126 -16.54 -11.17 -1.73
C ILE A 126 -16.44 -9.80 -1.07
N GLN A 127 -15.24 -9.28 -0.87
CA GLN A 127 -15.02 -7.92 -0.34
C GLN A 127 -15.27 -6.87 -1.43
N ASP A 128 -16.19 -5.94 -1.16
CA ASP A 128 -16.44 -4.81 -2.06
C ASP A 128 -15.19 -3.94 -2.19
N GLN A 129 -14.77 -3.68 -3.44
CA GLN A 129 -13.64 -2.82 -3.73
C GLN A 129 -13.83 -1.42 -3.15
N ASN A 130 -15.06 -0.91 -3.07
CA ASN A 130 -15.31 0.46 -2.62
C ASN A 130 -14.88 0.69 -1.15
N ILE A 131 -14.80 -0.36 -0.33
CA ILE A 131 -14.27 -0.29 1.05
C ILE A 131 -12.79 0.12 1.05
N TYR A 132 -12.07 -0.13 -0.04
CA TYR A 132 -10.64 0.12 -0.17
C TYR A 132 -10.31 1.22 -1.19
N CYS A 133 -11.02 1.23 -2.31
CA CYS A 133 -10.78 2.10 -3.46
C CYS A 133 -11.65 3.35 -3.47
N GLY A 134 -12.68 3.41 -2.62
CA GLY A 134 -13.63 4.52 -2.55
C GLY A 134 -13.06 5.74 -1.84
N ASP A 135 -13.96 6.51 -1.23
CA ASP A 135 -13.60 7.75 -0.55
C ASP A 135 -12.57 7.50 0.57
N GLY A 136 -11.51 8.31 0.57
CA GLY A 136 -10.42 8.16 1.53
C GLY A 136 -9.36 7.13 1.17
N CYS A 137 -9.44 6.50 -0.01
CA CYS A 137 -8.31 5.74 -0.54
C CYS A 137 -7.04 6.60 -0.58
N GLN A 138 -5.94 6.08 -0.03
CA GLN A 138 -4.67 6.79 0.10
C GLN A 138 -3.91 6.77 -1.22
N ALA A 139 -4.14 7.79 -2.05
CA ALA A 139 -3.44 7.98 -3.32
C ALA A 139 -1.91 8.00 -3.11
N GLY A 140 -1.17 7.36 -4.03
CA GLY A 140 0.28 7.13 -3.90
C GLY A 140 0.65 5.83 -3.18
N PHE A 141 -0.21 5.35 -2.26
CA PHE A 141 -0.02 4.08 -1.56
C PHE A 141 -0.90 2.95 -2.11
N GLY A 142 -1.85 3.28 -2.98
CA GLY A 142 -2.65 2.33 -3.74
C GLY A 142 -3.26 2.96 -4.98
N LYS A 143 -3.87 2.10 -5.81
CA LYS A 143 -4.53 2.48 -7.06
C LYS A 143 -5.99 2.85 -6.78
N CYS A 144 -6.23 4.10 -6.39
CA CYS A 144 -7.54 4.64 -6.00
C CYS A 144 -8.46 4.90 -7.20
N ASN A 145 -8.78 3.83 -7.92
CA ASN A 145 -9.71 3.85 -9.04
C ASN A 145 -10.53 2.56 -9.03
N ASN A 146 -11.78 2.67 -9.48
CA ASN A 146 -12.65 1.51 -9.61
C ASN A 146 -12.29 0.72 -10.88
N MET A 147 -12.38 -0.60 -10.78
CA MET A 147 -12.22 -1.51 -11.90
C MET A 147 -13.30 -2.58 -11.86
N ALA A 148 -13.54 -3.23 -13.00
CA ALA A 148 -14.42 -4.38 -13.05
C ALA A 148 -13.79 -5.53 -12.25
N LYS A 149 -14.61 -6.19 -11.42
CA LYS A 149 -14.23 -7.40 -10.69
C LYS A 149 -13.82 -8.49 -11.71
N PRO A 150 -12.65 -9.15 -11.53
CA PRO A 150 -12.25 -10.26 -12.38
C PRO A 150 -13.27 -11.39 -12.35
N ALA A 151 -13.44 -12.06 -13.49
CA ALA A 151 -14.15 -13.32 -13.54
C ALA A 151 -13.42 -14.38 -12.71
N GLU A 152 -14.17 -15.34 -12.18
CA GLU A 152 -13.61 -16.51 -11.50
C GLU A 152 -12.76 -17.32 -12.50
N PRO A 153 -11.61 -17.88 -12.08
CA PRO A 153 -10.81 -18.73 -12.96
C PRO A 153 -11.64 -19.91 -13.48
N ALA A 154 -11.57 -20.16 -14.79
CA ALA A 154 -12.29 -21.26 -15.43
C ALA A 154 -11.60 -22.63 -15.25
N GLU A 155 -10.34 -22.62 -14.83
CA GLU A 155 -9.54 -23.82 -14.62
C GLU A 155 -9.92 -24.56 -13.34
N GLU A 156 -9.70 -25.88 -13.34
CA GLU A 156 -9.94 -26.70 -12.15
C GLU A 156 -9.15 -26.18 -10.94
N GLN A 157 -9.85 -26.02 -9.83
CA GLN A 157 -9.27 -25.49 -8.60
C GLN A 157 -8.30 -26.52 -7.99
N GLY A 158 -7.07 -26.08 -7.73
CA GLY A 158 -6.11 -26.88 -6.96
C GLY A 158 -6.50 -27.01 -5.49
N VAL A 159 -5.75 -27.81 -4.74
CA VAL A 159 -5.95 -27.99 -3.29
C VAL A 159 -4.74 -27.45 -2.52
N SER A 160 -5.02 -26.72 -1.44
CA SER A 160 -4.04 -26.18 -0.50
C SER A 160 -4.20 -26.85 0.87
N GLY A 161 -3.08 -27.05 1.55
CA GLY A 161 -3.00 -27.52 2.93
C GLY A 161 -3.15 -26.41 3.96
N GLU A 162 -3.08 -26.77 5.24
CA GLU A 162 -3.11 -25.82 6.35
C GLU A 162 -1.94 -24.83 6.30
N GLY A 163 -2.23 -23.54 6.50
CA GLY A 163 -1.25 -22.45 6.43
C GLY A 163 -0.85 -22.03 5.00
N GLU A 164 -1.30 -22.75 3.98
CA GLU A 164 -1.07 -22.38 2.58
C GLU A 164 -2.08 -21.34 2.08
N THR A 165 -1.75 -20.71 0.94
CA THR A 165 -2.64 -19.73 0.32
C THR A 165 -3.81 -20.40 -0.40
N CYS A 166 -4.97 -19.75 -0.37
CA CYS A 166 -6.20 -20.21 -1.02
C CYS A 166 -6.88 -19.06 -1.75
N GLY A 167 -8.05 -19.32 -2.33
CA GLY A 167 -8.87 -18.26 -2.88
C GLY A 167 -8.62 -17.99 -4.37
N PRO A 168 -9.28 -16.96 -4.91
CA PRO A 168 -9.33 -16.67 -6.35
C PRO A 168 -8.00 -16.23 -6.94
N ILE A 169 -7.06 -15.79 -6.09
CA ILE A 169 -5.74 -15.29 -6.53
C ILE A 169 -4.85 -16.44 -7.01
N VAL A 170 -4.91 -17.58 -6.30
CA VAL A 170 -4.07 -18.75 -6.58
C VAL A 170 -4.86 -19.92 -7.19
N ASN A 171 -6.17 -19.75 -7.36
CA ASN A 171 -7.11 -20.77 -7.81
C ASN A 171 -7.02 -22.08 -7.01
N LYS A 172 -6.98 -21.99 -5.67
CA LYS A 172 -6.90 -23.17 -4.80
C LYS A 172 -7.92 -23.15 -3.66
N LYS A 173 -8.54 -24.30 -3.41
CA LYS A 173 -9.41 -24.54 -2.25
C LYS A 173 -8.63 -25.18 -1.10
N CYS A 174 -9.04 -24.92 0.13
CA CYS A 174 -8.48 -25.58 1.29
C CYS A 174 -8.96 -27.03 1.39
N GLY A 175 -8.02 -27.95 1.57
CA GLY A 175 -8.28 -29.37 1.79
C GLY A 175 -8.75 -29.66 3.22
N ASN A 176 -9.09 -30.93 3.48
CA ASN A 176 -9.34 -31.46 4.83
C ASN A 176 -10.38 -30.69 5.67
N GLY A 177 -11.36 -30.06 5.02
CA GLY A 177 -12.43 -29.31 5.70
C GLY A 177 -11.96 -27.98 6.32
N LEU A 178 -10.78 -27.50 5.97
CA LEU A 178 -10.24 -26.21 6.38
C LEU A 178 -11.01 -25.05 5.72
N CYS A 179 -10.92 -23.90 6.36
CA CYS A 179 -11.53 -22.65 5.95
C CYS A 179 -10.55 -21.82 5.13
N CYS A 180 -11.06 -21.12 4.12
CA CYS A 180 -10.27 -20.11 3.41
C CYS A 180 -10.63 -18.73 3.95
N SER A 181 -9.71 -18.11 4.70
CA SER A 181 -9.96 -16.82 5.36
C SER A 181 -10.16 -15.69 4.36
N GLY A 182 -10.69 -14.56 4.83
CA GLY A 182 -10.79 -13.33 4.05
C GLY A 182 -9.47 -12.78 3.50
N SER A 183 -8.36 -13.23 4.07
CA SER A 183 -7.00 -12.85 3.65
C SER A 183 -6.30 -13.93 2.83
N ASN A 184 -7.04 -14.92 2.31
CA ASN A 184 -6.55 -15.94 1.38
C ASN A 184 -5.57 -16.95 1.99
N PHE A 185 -5.80 -17.37 3.24
CA PHE A 185 -5.04 -18.43 3.90
C PHE A 185 -5.95 -19.56 4.40
N CYS A 186 -5.46 -20.80 4.26
CA CYS A 186 -6.13 -21.98 4.80
C CYS A 186 -5.86 -22.12 6.30
N GLY A 187 -6.92 -22.35 7.07
CA GLY A 187 -6.80 -22.60 8.51
C GLY A 187 -8.12 -23.03 9.13
N SER A 188 -8.17 -22.94 10.45
CA SER A 188 -9.34 -23.30 11.26
C SER A 188 -9.57 -22.27 12.35
N GLY A 189 -10.73 -22.33 13.02
CA GLY A 189 -11.12 -21.34 14.02
C GLY A 189 -11.79 -20.09 13.43
N GLU A 190 -12.28 -19.21 14.30
CA GLU A 190 -13.14 -18.09 13.92
C GLU A 190 -12.44 -17.08 12.99
N ASP A 191 -11.13 -16.89 13.16
CA ASP A 191 -10.33 -15.98 12.34
C ASP A 191 -10.24 -16.41 10.86
N PHE A 192 -10.44 -17.71 10.59
CA PHE A 192 -10.43 -18.27 9.24
C PHE A 192 -11.83 -18.60 8.73
N CYS A 193 -12.69 -19.11 9.61
CA CYS A 193 -13.99 -19.68 9.25
C CYS A 193 -15.16 -18.71 9.40
N GLY A 194 -14.99 -17.64 10.18
CA GLY A 194 -16.07 -16.73 10.54
C GLY A 194 -16.49 -15.83 9.38
N ALA A 195 -17.80 -15.61 9.27
CA ALA A 195 -18.37 -14.68 8.28
C ALA A 195 -17.87 -13.24 8.47
N ALA A 196 -17.66 -12.81 9.73
CA ALA A 196 -17.11 -11.49 10.07
C ALA A 196 -15.69 -11.28 9.53
N ASN A 197 -14.94 -12.37 9.36
CA ASN A 197 -13.58 -12.38 8.81
C ASN A 197 -13.57 -12.73 7.31
N TRP A 198 -14.72 -12.63 6.65
CA TRP A 198 -14.88 -12.84 5.21
C TRP A 198 -14.38 -14.22 4.77
N CYS A 199 -14.75 -15.27 5.51
CA CYS A 199 -14.48 -16.63 5.06
C CYS A 199 -15.07 -16.87 3.65
N GLN A 200 -14.28 -17.49 2.78
CA GLN A 200 -14.60 -17.66 1.37
C GLN A 200 -15.16 -19.06 1.10
N SER A 201 -16.48 -19.22 1.14
CA SER A 201 -17.16 -20.54 1.06
C SER A 201 -16.95 -21.28 -0.27
N LYS A 202 -16.56 -20.58 -1.34
CA LYS A 202 -16.14 -21.20 -2.60
C LYS A 202 -14.77 -21.88 -2.53
N TRP A 203 -13.95 -21.51 -1.56
CA TRP A 203 -12.55 -21.89 -1.46
C TRP A 203 -12.22 -22.65 -0.17
N GLY A 204 -13.21 -22.90 0.68
CA GLY A 204 -13.05 -23.66 1.91
C GLY A 204 -14.38 -23.78 2.66
N ARG A 205 -14.36 -24.47 3.81
CA ARG A 205 -15.50 -24.49 4.72
C ARG A 205 -15.65 -23.13 5.40
N CYS A 206 -16.88 -22.69 5.68
CA CYS A 206 -17.15 -21.51 6.52
C CYS A 206 -18.22 -21.84 7.55
N ASN A 207 -18.26 -21.07 8.64
CA ASN A 207 -19.24 -21.18 9.73
C ASN A 207 -20.36 -20.15 9.61
#